data_AF-A0A6G4R9Q7-F1
#
_entry.id   AF-A0A6G4R9Q7-F1
#
_cell.length_a   1.000
_cell.length_b   1.000
_cell.length_c   1.000
_cell.angle_alpha   90.00
_cell.angle_beta   90.00
_cell.angle_gamma   90.00
#
_symmetry.space_group_name_H-M   'P 1'
#
loop_
_entity.id
_entity.type
_entity.pdbx_description
1 polymer ?
#
loop_
_entity_poly.entity_id
_entity_poly.type
_entity_poly.pdbx_seq_one_letter_code
_entity_poly.pdbx_strand_id
1 'polypeptide(L)'
;MSESFHLKTGDTAPRIEAVLRSSDEDPVDLRGSGVEFRLLEPRGGDVLVEDSVTLVDEIEGLVRYSWDEEDTAEPGRYRAEFVVHHTDDTTESFPNDGYHHVIITE
;
A
#
# COMPACT_ATOMS: atom_id res chain seq x y z
N MET A 1 8.69 -1.69 -7.92
CA MET A 1 7.83 -2.18 -9.03
C MET A 1 6.43 -1.68 -8.76
N SER A 2 5.81 -0.94 -9.68
CA SER A 2 4.42 -0.51 -9.57
C SER A 2 3.48 -1.63 -10.03
N GLU A 3 2.49 -1.96 -9.21
CA GLU A 3 1.48 -3.00 -9.51
C GLU A 3 0.11 -2.36 -9.73
N SER A 4 -0.74 -3.01 -10.54
CA SER A 4 -2.11 -2.56 -10.79
C SER A 4 -3.11 -3.56 -10.23
N PHE A 5 -3.90 -3.11 -9.26
CA PHE A 5 -4.97 -3.89 -8.63
C PHE A 5 -6.31 -3.50 -9.24
N HIS A 6 -7.13 -4.50 -9.55
CA HIS A 6 -8.45 -4.31 -10.12
C HIS A 6 -9.49 -4.87 -9.15
N LEU A 7 -10.35 -4.00 -8.64
CA LEU A 7 -11.42 -4.33 -7.72
C LEU A 7 -12.78 -3.89 -8.25
N LYS A 8 -13.82 -4.49 -7.68
CA LYS A 8 -15.19 -4.01 -7.86
C LYS A 8 -15.63 -3.20 -6.65
N THR A 9 -16.62 -2.33 -6.84
CA THR A 9 -17.19 -1.54 -5.76
C THR A 9 -17.77 -2.45 -4.67
N GLY A 10 -17.33 -2.24 -3.42
CA GLY A 10 -17.72 -3.04 -2.26
C GLY A 10 -17.02 -4.40 -2.14
N ASP A 11 -16.02 -4.69 -2.99
CA ASP A 11 -15.25 -5.92 -2.88
C ASP A 11 -14.11 -5.75 -1.87
N THR A 12 -14.11 -6.58 -0.83
CA THR A 12 -12.99 -6.65 0.13
C THR A 12 -11.90 -7.63 -0.34
N ALA A 13 -12.10 -8.25 -1.52
CA ALA A 13 -11.15 -9.15 -2.14
C ALA A 13 -10.86 -8.73 -3.62
N PRO A 14 -9.63 -8.98 -4.12
CA PRO A 14 -8.47 -9.49 -3.41
C PRO A 14 -7.81 -8.44 -2.51
N ARG A 15 -7.29 -8.89 -1.37
CA ARG A 15 -6.39 -8.12 -0.50
C ARG A 15 -5.11 -7.73 -1.26
N ILE A 16 -4.53 -6.60 -0.90
CA ILE A 16 -3.23 -6.20 -1.44
C ILE A 16 -2.15 -6.90 -0.63
N GLU A 17 -1.29 -7.65 -1.30
CA GLU A 17 -0.06 -8.21 -0.73
C GLU A 17 1.11 -7.63 -1.52
N ALA A 18 2.02 -6.94 -0.85
CA ALA A 18 3.16 -6.28 -1.48
C ALA A 18 4.44 -6.63 -0.71
N VAL A 19 5.52 -6.86 -1.46
CA VAL A 19 6.85 -7.06 -0.90
C VAL A 19 7.61 -5.75 -0.99
N LEU A 20 7.90 -5.14 0.15
CA LEU A 20 8.66 -3.91 0.24
C LEU A 20 10.13 -4.22 -0.01
N ARG A 21 10.66 -3.69 -1.10
CA ARG A 21 12.06 -3.85 -1.52
C ARG A 21 12.72 -2.49 -1.62
N SER A 22 13.90 -2.39 -1.04
CA SER A 22 14.73 -1.19 -1.11
C SER A 22 15.21 -0.93 -2.55
N SER A 23 15.80 0.24 -2.76
CA SER A 23 16.47 0.67 -3.99
C SER A 23 17.43 -0.37 -4.57
N ASP A 24 18.06 -1.17 -3.71
CA ASP A 24 19.03 -2.22 -4.05
C ASP A 24 18.36 -3.59 -4.37
N GLU A 25 17.04 -3.64 -4.49
CA GLU A 25 16.20 -4.84 -4.65
C GLU A 25 16.21 -5.81 -3.46
N ASP A 26 16.90 -5.47 -2.38
CA ASP A 26 16.89 -6.21 -1.11
C ASP A 26 15.54 -6.04 -0.36
N PRO A 27 15.03 -7.11 0.28
CA PRO A 27 13.87 -7.02 1.14
C PRO A 27 14.15 -6.09 2.32
N VAL A 28 13.16 -5.28 2.67
CA VAL A 28 13.26 -4.34 3.80
C VAL A 28 12.90 -5.07 5.08
N ASP A 29 13.77 -5.01 6.08
CA ASP A 29 13.48 -5.55 7.41
C ASP A 29 12.55 -4.59 8.17
N LEU A 30 11.33 -5.05 8.43
CA LEU A 30 10.26 -4.26 9.06
C LEU A 30 10.15 -4.52 10.57
N ARG A 31 11.07 -5.26 11.18
CA ARG A 31 10.95 -5.64 12.60
C ARG A 31 10.98 -4.42 13.49
N GLY A 32 9.87 -4.18 14.19
CA GLY A 32 9.69 -3.00 15.05
C GLY A 32 9.48 -1.69 14.27
N SER A 33 9.30 -1.75 12.95
CA SER A 33 8.93 -0.62 12.11
C SER A 33 7.40 -0.52 12.01
N GLY A 34 6.89 0.71 11.90
CA GLY A 34 5.48 0.95 11.59
C GLY A 34 5.27 0.95 10.08
N VAL A 35 4.21 0.33 9.57
CA VAL A 35 3.88 0.41 8.15
C VAL A 35 2.43 0.83 7.97
N GLU A 36 2.24 1.82 7.11
CA GLU A 36 0.94 2.44 6.81
C GLU A 36 0.66 2.33 5.32
N PHE A 37 -0.55 1.97 4.97
CA PHE A 37 -1.06 2.01 3.60
C PHE A 37 -1.74 3.35 3.36
N ARG A 38 -1.36 4.02 2.28
CA ARG A 38 -2.00 5.25 1.83
C ARG A 38 -2.62 5.06 0.46
N LEU A 39 -3.90 5.38 0.36
CA LEU A 39 -4.61 5.50 -0.91
C LEU A 39 -4.79 6.98 -1.24
N LEU A 40 -4.30 7.42 -2.39
CA LEU A 40 -4.33 8.80 -2.83
C LEU A 40 -5.23 8.97 -4.06
N GLU A 41 -5.89 10.13 -4.12
CA GLU A 41 -6.62 10.55 -5.30
C GLU A 41 -5.64 10.77 -6.48
N PRO A 42 -5.94 10.30 -7.70
CA PRO A 42 -5.05 10.38 -8.86
C PRO A 42 -4.77 11.81 -9.36
N ARG A 43 -5.62 12.79 -8.99
CA ARG A 43 -5.55 14.16 -9.50
C ARG A 43 -5.10 15.16 -8.45
N GLY A 44 -5.64 15.09 -7.23
CA GLY A 44 -5.27 15.96 -6.11
C GLY A 44 -4.06 15.48 -5.30
N GLY A 45 -3.82 14.17 -5.25
CA GLY A 45 -2.86 13.59 -4.31
C GLY A 45 -3.35 13.65 -2.86
N ASP A 46 -4.62 13.97 -2.63
CA ASP A 46 -5.26 13.88 -1.32
C ASP A 46 -5.29 12.42 -0.86
N VAL A 47 -4.91 12.19 0.41
CA VAL A 47 -4.97 10.87 1.04
C VAL A 47 -6.43 10.58 1.38
N LEU A 48 -7.00 9.59 0.70
CA LEU A 48 -8.37 9.12 0.88
C LEU A 48 -8.45 8.06 1.98
N VAL A 49 -7.45 7.18 2.02
CA VAL A 49 -7.32 6.12 3.01
C VAL A 49 -5.92 6.18 3.59
N GLU A 50 -5.82 6.12 4.90
CA GLU A 50 -4.57 6.00 5.65
C GLU A 50 -4.83 5.02 6.78
N ASP A 51 -4.32 3.81 6.69
CA ASP A 51 -4.50 2.80 7.71
C ASP A 51 -3.27 1.90 7.86
N SER A 52 -3.18 1.23 9.01
CA SER A 52 -2.13 0.26 9.32
C SER A 52 -2.26 -1.01 8.46
N VAL A 53 -1.13 -1.62 8.14
CA VAL A 53 -1.10 -2.89 7.40
C VAL A 53 -0.77 -4.07 8.31
N THR A 54 -1.15 -5.27 7.88
CA THR A 54 -0.69 -6.50 8.52
C THR A 54 0.68 -6.88 7.98
N LEU A 55 1.67 -7.01 8.86
CA LEU A 55 2.97 -7.57 8.52
C LEU A 55 2.84 -9.09 8.42
N VAL A 56 3.00 -9.65 7.22
CA VAL A 56 2.92 -11.10 6.99
C VAL A 56 4.28 -11.74 7.18
N ASP A 57 5.33 -11.09 6.66
CA ASP A 57 6.72 -11.46 6.91
C ASP A 57 7.55 -10.19 7.08
N GLU A 58 7.98 -9.92 8.31
CA GLU A 58 8.76 -8.73 8.64
C GLU A 58 10.20 -8.79 8.09
N ILE A 59 10.74 -10.00 7.88
CA ILE A 59 12.12 -10.19 7.41
C ILE A 59 12.19 -10.05 5.89
N GLU A 60 11.20 -10.59 5.19
CA GLU A 60 11.10 -10.47 3.74
C GLU A 60 10.40 -9.17 3.28
N GLY A 61 9.97 -8.32 4.22
CA GLY A 61 9.26 -7.08 3.91
C GLY A 61 7.87 -7.30 3.31
N LEU A 62 7.24 -8.46 3.56
CA LEU A 62 5.93 -8.81 3.04
C LEU A 62 4.84 -8.19 3.92
N VAL A 63 4.11 -7.25 3.33
CA VAL A 63 2.98 -6.58 3.97
C VAL A 63 1.68 -6.89 3.25
N ARG A 64 0.60 -6.83 4.00
CA ARG A 64 -0.75 -7.10 3.52
C ARG A 64 -1.71 -6.04 4.01
N TYR A 65 -2.37 -5.40 3.07
CA TYR A 65 -3.50 -4.53 3.35
C TYR A 65 -4.81 -5.26 3.04
N SER A 66 -5.74 -5.23 3.98
CA SER A 66 -7.08 -5.80 3.81
C SER A 66 -8.05 -4.63 3.67
N TRP A 67 -8.79 -4.60 2.57
CA TRP A 67 -9.76 -3.55 2.27
C TRP A 67 -10.95 -3.58 3.22
N ASP A 68 -11.45 -2.41 3.60
CA ASP A 68 -12.78 -2.23 4.14
C ASP A 68 -13.82 -1.92 3.05
N GLU A 69 -15.09 -2.15 3.36
CA GLU A 69 -16.21 -1.88 2.45
C GLU A 69 -16.29 -0.39 2.06
N GLU A 70 -15.85 0.49 2.94
CA GLU A 70 -15.83 1.95 2.73
C GLU A 70 -14.69 2.37 1.77
N ASP A 71 -13.55 1.70 1.81
CA ASP A 71 -12.38 2.02 0.95
C ASP A 71 -12.67 1.74 -0.54
N THR A 72 -13.56 0.78 -0.81
CA THR A 72 -13.93 0.37 -2.17
C THR A 72 -15.31 0.85 -2.59
N ALA A 73 -15.93 1.74 -1.80
CA ALA A 73 -17.29 2.24 -2.07
C ALA A 73 -17.35 3.16 -3.30
N GLU A 74 -16.25 3.86 -3.62
CA GLU A 74 -16.20 4.81 -4.72
C GLU A 74 -15.46 4.21 -5.94
N PRO A 75 -16.13 4.11 -7.12
CA PRO A 75 -15.46 3.67 -8.33
C PRO A 75 -14.53 4.77 -8.86
N GLY A 76 -13.31 4.37 -9.23
CA GLY A 76 -12.28 5.31 -9.60
C GLY A 76 -10.93 4.66 -9.86
N ARG A 77 -9.96 5.47 -10.28
CA ARG A 77 -8.56 5.06 -10.33
C ARG A 77 -7.86 5.77 -9.19
N TYR A 78 -7.15 5.05 -8.36
CA TYR A 78 -6.46 5.57 -7.19
C TYR A 78 -4.98 5.19 -7.27
N ARG A 79 -4.17 5.91 -6.48
CA ARG A 79 -2.76 5.60 -6.27
C ARG A 79 -2.60 5.02 -4.89
N ALA A 80 -1.78 4.01 -4.75
CA ALA A 80 -1.50 3.38 -3.47
C ALA A 80 0.01 3.39 -3.21
N GLU A 81 0.40 3.68 -1.98
CA GLU A 81 1.75 3.57 -1.48
C GLU A 81 1.77 2.99 -0.06
N PHE A 82 2.88 2.37 0.30
CA PHE A 82 3.16 1.87 1.65
C PHE A 82 4.24 2.74 2.27
N VAL A 83 3.96 3.36 3.40
CA VAL A 83 4.89 4.22 4.12
C VAL A 83 5.43 3.43 5.31
N VAL A 84 6.74 3.21 5.31
CA VAL A 84 7.46 2.53 6.38
C VAL A 84 8.12 3.57 7.26
N HIS A 85 7.82 3.52 8.55
CA HIS A 85 8.47 4.26 9.62
C HIS A 85 9.48 3.36 10.32
N HIS A 86 10.76 3.55 9.97
CA HIS A 86 11.86 2.76 10.52
C HIS A 86 12.17 3.15 11.96
N THR A 87 12.83 2.24 12.66
CA THR A 87 13.30 2.45 14.05
C THR A 87 14.35 3.56 14.18
N ASP A 88 15.02 3.92 13.08
CA ASP A 88 16.04 4.97 13.02
C ASP A 88 15.46 6.37 12.70
N ASP A 89 14.15 6.56 12.94
CA ASP A 89 13.38 7.79 12.66
C ASP A 89 13.32 8.19 11.17
N THR A 90 13.73 7.30 10.27
CA THR A 90 13.61 7.48 8.82
C THR A 90 12.27 6.97 8.31
N THR A 91 11.71 7.66 7.32
CA THR A 91 10.48 7.24 6.64
C THR A 91 10.79 6.92 5.18
N GLU A 92 10.34 5.78 4.70
CA GLU A 92 10.50 5.34 3.30
C GLU A 92 9.13 5.00 2.70
N SER A 93 8.84 5.50 1.50
CA SER A 93 7.58 5.26 0.78
C SER A 93 7.79 4.28 -0.36
N PHE A 94 6.95 3.26 -0.44
CA PHE A 94 6.99 2.22 -1.45
C PHE A 94 5.75 2.24 -2.35
N PRO A 95 5.94 2.16 -3.67
CA PRO A 95 7.21 1.95 -4.36
C PRO A 95 8.06 3.23 -4.41
N ASN A 96 9.39 3.09 -4.25
CA ASN A 96 10.34 4.21 -4.37
C ASN A 96 10.28 4.91 -5.75
N ASP A 97 9.74 4.23 -6.76
CA ASP A 97 9.47 4.76 -8.09
C ASP A 97 7.98 4.62 -8.42
N GLY A 98 7.26 5.74 -8.40
CA GLY A 98 5.85 5.84 -8.76
C GLY A 98 4.89 5.42 -7.65
N TYR A 99 3.78 4.79 -8.03
CA TYR A 99 2.71 4.36 -7.12
C TYR A 99 2.14 3.02 -7.60
N HIS A 100 1.58 2.23 -6.69
CA HIS A 100 0.64 1.19 -7.07
C HIS A 100 -0.63 1.84 -7.61
N HIS A 101 -1.29 1.21 -8.56
CA HIS A 101 -2.54 1.70 -9.14
C HIS A 101 -3.68 0.82 -8.67
N VAL A 102 -4.69 1.40 -8.04
CA VAL A 102 -5.90 0.68 -7.64
C VAL A 102 -7.04 1.16 -8.52
N ILE A 103 -7.71 0.24 -9.20
CA ILE A 103 -8.76 0.56 -10.17
C ILE A 103 -10.03 -0.13 -9.67
N ILE A 104 -10.96 0.67 -9.17
CA ILE A 104 -12.26 0.23 -8.69
C ILE A 104 -13.29 0.49 -9.79
N THR A 105 -14.04 -0.55 -10.14
CA THR A 105 -15.08 -0.54 -11.19
C THR A 105 -16.42 -1.00 -10.65
N GLU A 106 -17.52 -0.57 -11.28
CA GLU A 106 -18.88 -1.02 -10.94
C GLU A 106 -19.14 -2.51 -11.23
#